data_AF-A0A2N9NCZ1-F1
#
_entry.id   AF-A0A2N9NCZ1-F1
#
_cell.length_a   1.000
_cell.length_b   1.000
_cell.length_c   1.000
_cell.angle_alpha   90.00
_cell.angle_beta   90.00
_cell.angle_gamma   90.00
#
_symmetry.space_group_name_H-M   'P 1'
#
loop_
_entity.id
_entity.type
_entity.pdbx_description
1 polymer ?
#
loop_
_entity_poly.entity_id
_entity_poly.type
_entity_poly.pdbx_seq_one_letter_code
_entity_poly.pdbx_strand_id
1 'polypeptide(L)' 'MSSLKEFQCEICGIVSQNPIHWFVIECGDQKLAVVKWDLNAANSPTARHFCGEAHAQVYISRWFESICAPPKAVFKAS' A
#
# COMPACT_ATOMS: atom_id res chain seq x y z
N MET A 1 -18.20 16.03 -16.18
CA MET A 1 -18.06 16.06 -14.72
C MET A 1 -16.75 15.39 -14.38
N SER A 2 -15.78 16.15 -13.88
CA SER A 2 -14.45 15.64 -13.57
C SER A 2 -14.53 14.75 -12.34
N SER A 3 -14.41 13.43 -12.51
CA SER A 3 -14.31 12.49 -11.39
C SER A 3 -13.08 12.84 -10.57
N LEU A 4 -13.27 13.54 -9.45
CA LEU A 4 -12.21 13.78 -8.47
C LEU A 4 -11.74 12.41 -7.99
N LYS A 5 -10.49 12.05 -8.31
CA LYS A 5 -9.90 10.80 -7.86
C LYS A 5 -9.70 10.89 -6.35
N GLU A 6 -10.55 10.18 -5.63
CA GLU A 6 -10.45 9.97 -4.19
C GLU A 6 -9.45 8.85 -3.93
N PHE A 7 -8.45 9.11 -3.09
CA PHE A 7 -7.43 8.14 -2.72
C PHE A 7 -7.64 7.68 -1.29
N GLN A 8 -7.60 6.37 -1.06
CA GLN A 8 -7.89 5.77 0.24
C GLN A 8 -6.64 5.15 0.85
N CYS A 9 -6.38 5.43 2.12
CA CYS A 9 -5.31 4.78 2.85
C CYS A 9 -5.62 3.31 3.14
N GLU A 10 -4.71 2.41 2.78
CA GLU A 10 -4.87 0.96 2.94
C GLU A 10 -4.84 0.46 4.40
N ILE A 11 -4.37 1.28 5.34
CA ILE A 11 -4.24 0.89 6.76
C ILE A 11 -5.41 1.41 7.59
N CYS A 12 -5.75 2.70 7.47
CA CYS A 12 -6.78 3.34 8.29
C CYS A 12 -8.07 3.66 7.54
N GLY A 13 -8.12 3.49 6.22
CA GLY A 13 -9.30 3.78 5.40
C GLY A 13 -9.61 5.26 5.20
N ILE A 14 -8.75 6.19 5.64
CA ILE A 14 -8.94 7.62 5.37
C ILE A 14 -8.97 7.84 3.87
N VAL A 15 -9.98 8.55 3.38
CA VAL A 15 -10.11 8.97 1.98
C VAL A 15 -9.74 10.44 1.88
N SER A 16 -8.92 10.80 0.89
CA SER A 16 -8.57 12.19 0.61
C SER A 16 -8.52 12.46 -0.88
N GLN A 17 -9.05 13.63 -1.26
CA GLN A 17 -8.93 14.20 -2.61
C GLN A 17 -7.63 15.01 -2.77
N ASN A 18 -7.05 15.47 -1.65
CA ASN A 18 -5.78 16.20 -1.60
C ASN A 18 -4.84 15.54 -0.56
N PRO A 19 -4.23 14.40 -0.92
CA PRO A 19 -3.28 13.69 -0.06
C PRO A 19 -1.94 14.42 0.03
N ILE A 20 -1.81 15.30 1.04
CA ILE A 20 -0.57 16.02 1.37
C ILE A 20 0.20 15.19 2.42
N HIS A 21 1.50 14.96 2.21
CA HIS A 21 2.35 14.07 3.04
C HIS A 21 2.02 12.57 2.98
N TRP A 22 1.31 12.15 1.95
CA TRP A 22 1.04 10.74 1.73
C TRP A 22 2.22 10.07 1.03
N PHE A 23 2.19 8.74 1.07
CA PHE A 23 3.14 7.88 0.39
C PHE A 23 2.38 6.94 -0.54
N VAL A 24 3.02 6.64 -1.66
CA VAL A 24 2.58 5.60 -2.58
C VAL A 24 3.57 4.47 -2.46
N ILE A 25 3.09 3.25 -2.24
CA ILE A 25 3.94 2.06 -2.31
C ILE A 25 3.47 1.23 -3.49
N GLU A 26 4.36 1.02 -4.44
CA GLU A 26 4.14 0.11 -5.55
C GLU A 26 4.62 -1.29 -5.13
N CYS A 27 3.67 -2.23 -5.10
CA CYS A 27 3.95 -3.62 -4.78
C CYS A 27 4.12 -4.40 -6.08
N GLY A 28 5.37 -4.63 -6.49
CA GLY A 28 5.69 -5.53 -7.60
C GLY A 28 6.05 -6.94 -7.12
N ASP A 29 6.19 -7.88 -8.05
CA ASP A 29 6.50 -9.28 -7.74
C ASP A 29 7.87 -9.48 -7.08
N GLN A 30 8.85 -8.64 -7.43
CA GLN A 30 10.26 -8.79 -7.01
C GLN A 30 10.73 -7.67 -6.07
N LYS A 31 10.02 -6.54 -6.04
CA LYS A 31 10.43 -5.36 -5.29
C LYS A 31 9.23 -4.56 -4.81
N LEU A 32 9.43 -3.93 -3.66
CA LEU A 32 8.53 -2.94 -3.11
C LEU A 32 9.19 -1.56 -3.24
N ALA A 33 8.52 -0.64 -3.94
CA ALA A 33 9.04 0.71 -4.17
C ALA A 33 8.23 1.73 -3.38
N VAL A 34 8.89 2.48 -2.51
CA VAL A 34 8.27 3.59 -1.76
C VAL A 34 8.50 4.88 -2.51
N VAL A 35 7.42 5.51 -2.93
CA VAL A 35 7.41 6.75 -3.72
C VAL A 35 6.73 7.83 -2.89
N LYS A 36 7.34 9.02 -2.83
CA LYS A 36 6.65 10.21 -2.30
C LYS A 36 5.37 10.43 -3.10
N TRP A 37 4.30 10.93 -2.46
CA TRP A 37 3.03 11.17 -3.16
C TRP A 37 3.23 11.80 -4.55
N ASP A 38 2.86 11.04 -5.56
CA ASP A 38 2.93 11.42 -6.96
C ASP A 38 1.67 10.89 -7.64
N LEU A 39 1.01 11.73 -8.44
CA LEU A 39 -0.24 11.35 -9.08
C LEU A 39 -0.03 10.24 -10.10
N ASN A 40 1.08 10.21 -10.84
CA ASN A 40 1.33 9.16 -11.81
C ASN A 40 1.55 7.81 -11.11
N ALA A 41 2.38 7.80 -10.06
CA ALA A 41 2.58 6.62 -9.22
C ALA A 41 1.27 6.18 -8.55
N ALA A 42 0.48 7.11 -7.97
CA ALA A 42 -0.78 6.80 -7.31
C ALA A 42 -1.85 6.21 -8.24
N ASN A 43 -1.73 6.44 -9.56
CA ASN A 43 -2.64 5.91 -10.57
C ASN A 43 -2.18 4.56 -11.15
N SER A 44 -1.01 4.07 -10.75
CA SER A 44 -0.51 2.75 -11.12
C SER A 44 -1.43 1.66 -10.55
N PRO A 45 -1.72 0.57 -11.29
CA PRO A 45 -2.60 -0.50 -10.82
C PRO A 45 -2.04 -1.26 -9.60
N THR A 46 -0.74 -1.19 -9.38
CA THR A 46 -0.04 -1.81 -8.24
C THR A 46 0.23 -0.83 -7.10
N ALA A 47 -0.26 0.41 -7.21
CA ALA A 47 -0.06 1.43 -6.22
C ALA A 47 -1.00 1.29 -5.03
N ARG A 48 -0.42 1.36 -3.85
CA ARG A 48 -1.11 1.43 -2.56
C ARG A 48 -0.88 2.79 -1.94
N HIS A 49 -1.92 3.38 -1.37
CA HIS A 49 -1.85 4.73 -0.80
C HIS A 49 -1.77 4.68 0.72
N PHE A 50 -0.95 5.55 1.31
CA PHE A 50 -0.75 5.64 2.76
C PHE A 50 -0.75 7.09 3.23
N CYS A 51 -1.57 7.39 4.23
CA CYS A 51 -1.74 8.76 4.73
C CYS A 51 -0.62 9.26 5.66
N GLY A 52 0.45 8.48 5.82
CA GLY A 52 1.59 8.86 6.65
C GLY A 52 2.64 7.75 6.73
N GLU A 53 3.81 8.09 7.29
CA GLU A 53 4.96 7.20 7.40
C GLU A 53 4.64 5.94 8.22
N ALA A 54 3.97 6.09 9.37
CA ALA A 54 3.64 4.96 10.24
C ALA A 54 2.80 3.90 9.50
N HIS A 55 1.82 4.32 8.69
CA HIS A 55 1.00 3.40 7.91
C HIS A 55 1.78 2.76 6.76
N ALA A 56 2.66 3.51 6.11
CA ALA A 56 3.56 2.97 5.10
C ALA A 56 4.51 1.92 5.70
N GLN A 57 5.10 2.19 6.86
CA GLN A 57 5.99 1.25 7.57
C GLN A 57 5.27 -0.04 7.96
N VAL A 58 4.04 0.04 8.49
CA VAL A 58 3.24 -1.15 8.81
C VAL A 58 3.05 -2.04 7.57
N TYR A 59 2.78 -1.44 6.42
CA TYR A 59 2.65 -2.20 5.17
C TYR A 59 3.96 -2.86 4.74
N ILE A 60 5.08 -2.13 4.82
CA ILE A 60 6.41 -2.64 4.48
C ILE A 60 6.78 -3.82 5.39
N SER A 61 6.56 -3.70 6.71
CA SER A 61 6.81 -4.78 7.67
C SER A 61 5.99 -6.03 7.33
N ARG A 62 4.69 -5.87 7.04
CA ARG A 62 3.82 -6.99 6.65
C ARG A 62 4.26 -7.64 5.34
N TRP A 63 4.74 -6.85 4.39
CA TRP A 63 5.31 -7.38 3.16
C TRP A 63 6.55 -8.21 3.44
N PHE A 64 7.49 -7.72 4.26
CA PHE A 64 8.65 -8.51 4.69
C PHE A 64 8.24 -9.81 5.40
N GLU A 65 7.24 -9.77 6.30
CA GLU A 65 6.71 -10.96 6.95
C GLU A 65 6.13 -11.96 5.93
N SER A 66 5.44 -11.49 4.90
CA SER A 66 4.88 -12.37 3.86
C SER A 66 5.94 -13.07 3.02
N ILE A 67 7.14 -12.49 2.88
CA ILE A 67 8.26 -13.09 2.13
C ILE A 67 9.12 -13.98 3.03
N CYS A 68 9.36 -13.55 4.27
CA CYS A 68 10.26 -14.24 5.21
C CYS A 68 9.58 -15.33 6.05
N ALA A 69 8.26 -15.27 6.26
CA ALA A 69 7.57 -16.30 7.01
C ALA A 69 7.40 -17.56 6.13
N PRO A 70 7.73 -18.76 6.62
CA PRO A 70 7.33 -19.99 5.94
C PRO A 70 5.82 -19.95 5.75
N PRO A 71 5.27 -20.41 4.60
CA PRO A 71 3.84 -20.47 4.41
C PRO A 71 3.26 -21.23 5.60
N LYS A 72 2.42 -20.57 6.40
CA LYS A 72 1.76 -21.21 7.54
C LYS A 72 1.12 -22.48 7.00
N ALA A 73 1.60 -23.63 7.46
CA ALA A 73 1.04 -24.91 7.07
C ALA A 73 -0.46 -24.82 7.31
N VAL A 74 -1.23 -24.80 6.21
CA VAL A 74 -2.67 -25.00 6.28
C VAL A 74 -2.81 -26.40 6.86
N PHE A 75 -3.07 -26.46 8.16
CA PHE A 75 -3.52 -27.68 8.81
C PHE A 75 -4.86 -28.02 8.14
N LYS A 76 -4.80 -28.86 7.11
CA LYS A 76 -5.97 -29.60 6.63
C LYS A 76 -6.38 -30.51 7.78
N ALA A 77 -7.42 -30.10 8.50
CA ALA A 77 -8.17 -31.01 9.33
C ALA A 77 -8.83 -32.02 8.37
N SER A 78 -8.36 -33.27 8.43
CA SER A 78 -9.04 -34.44 7.84
C SER A 78 -10.16 -34.91 8.75
#